data_AF-G8X286-F1
#
_entry.id   AF-G8X286-F1
#
_cell.length_a   1.000
_cell.length_b   1.000
_cell.length_c   1.000
_cell.angle_alpha   90.00
_cell.angle_beta   90.00
_cell.angle_gamma   90.00
#
_symmetry.space_group_name_H-M   'P 1'
#
loop_
_entity.id
_entity.type
_entity.pdbx_description
1 polymer ?
#
loop_
_entity_poly.entity_id
_entity_poly.type
_entity_poly.pdbx_seq_one_letter_code
_entity_poly.pdbx_strand_id
1 'polypeptide(L)'
;MRSTYKLPHEADVWPAADVAVVAPATFNTINQWALGITEKFVVGFAAEAIGKKIPLVTMPCVNAAFAEHTQFARSLDTLRAMGVRVLHGPDGFVPNKPGEGRPDLYPWHLALEAADHAARNTP
;
A
#
# COMPACT_ATOMS: atom_id res chain seq x y z
N MET A 1 -7.09 -9.34 -13.87
CA MET A 1 -5.95 -9.20 -12.93
C MET A 1 -4.76 -8.65 -13.72
N ARG A 2 -4.15 -7.53 -13.30
CA ARG A 2 -2.93 -6.97 -13.92
C ARG A 2 -1.79 -7.03 -12.92
N SER A 3 -0.68 -7.68 -13.27
CA SER A 3 0.50 -7.85 -12.41
C SER A 3 1.80 -7.36 -13.07
N THR A 4 1.79 -7.15 -14.39
CA THR A 4 2.92 -6.66 -15.19
C THR A 4 2.56 -5.36 -15.91
N TYR A 5 3.58 -4.61 -16.29
CA TYR A 5 3.40 -3.45 -17.17
C TYR A 5 2.91 -3.90 -18.55
N LYS A 6 2.03 -3.10 -19.14
CA LYS A 6 1.67 -3.21 -20.56
C LYS A 6 2.84 -2.77 -21.43
N LEU A 7 2.92 -3.28 -22.65
CA LEU A 7 3.85 -2.76 -23.64
C LEU A 7 3.39 -1.38 -24.13
N PRO A 8 4.30 -0.52 -24.62
CA PRO A 8 3.94 0.84 -25.05
C PRO A 8 2.82 0.91 -26.09
N HIS A 9 2.70 -0.12 -26.94
CA HIS A 9 1.72 -0.20 -28.03
C HIS A 9 0.36 -0.79 -27.62
N GLU A 10 0.23 -1.30 -26.39
CA GLU A 10 -1.02 -1.87 -25.90
C GLU A 10 -1.92 -0.77 -25.33
N ALA A 11 -3.20 -0.78 -25.66
CA ALA A 11 -4.17 0.15 -25.09
C ALA A 11 -4.38 -0.13 -23.60
N ASP A 12 -4.61 0.92 -22.80
CA ASP A 12 -5.08 0.73 -21.42
C ASP A 12 -6.58 0.44 -21.45
N VAL A 13 -6.95 -0.80 -21.14
CA VAL A 13 -8.33 -1.31 -21.27
C VAL A 13 -9.15 -1.16 -19.99
N TRP A 14 -8.51 -0.73 -18.89
CA TRP A 14 -9.16 -0.67 -17.59
C TRP A 14 -9.64 0.74 -17.27
N PRO A 15 -10.84 0.90 -16.68
CA PRO A 15 -11.28 2.19 -16.18
C PRO A 15 -10.32 2.71 -15.10
N ALA A 16 -10.30 4.04 -14.91
CA ALA A 16 -9.58 4.63 -13.79
C ALA A 16 -10.16 4.10 -12.47
N ALA A 17 -9.28 3.88 -11.48
CA ALA A 17 -9.70 3.43 -10.16
C ALA A 17 -10.15 4.63 -9.30
N ASP A 18 -11.31 4.51 -8.65
CA ASP A 18 -11.82 5.52 -7.70
C ASP A 18 -11.08 5.52 -6.36
N VAL A 19 -10.47 4.38 -6.00
CA VAL A 19 -9.65 4.17 -4.80
C VAL A 19 -8.69 3.01 -5.06
N ALA A 20 -7.51 3.02 -4.43
CA ALA A 20 -6.57 1.92 -4.49
C ALA A 20 -6.08 1.47 -3.11
N VAL A 21 -5.96 0.15 -2.95
CA VAL A 21 -5.45 -0.49 -1.74
C VAL A 21 -4.19 -1.28 -2.08
N VAL A 22 -3.10 -1.00 -1.36
CA VAL A 22 -1.88 -1.84 -1.39
C VAL A 22 -1.81 -2.62 -0.08
N ALA A 23 -2.29 -3.87 -0.11
CA ALA A 23 -2.28 -4.79 1.02
C ALA A 23 -2.18 -6.25 0.54
N PRO A 24 -1.45 -7.13 1.25
CA PRO A 24 -0.45 -6.80 2.26
C PRO A 24 0.77 -6.06 1.66
N ALA A 25 1.17 -4.94 2.25
CA ALA A 25 2.36 -4.20 1.81
C ALA A 25 3.59 -4.63 2.62
N THR A 26 4.51 -5.37 1.98
CA THR A 26 5.73 -5.85 2.64
C THR A 26 6.72 -4.71 2.94
N PHE A 27 7.70 -4.95 3.81
CA PHE A 27 8.78 -4.00 4.12
C PHE A 27 9.46 -3.46 2.86
N ASN A 28 9.76 -4.34 1.91
CA ASN A 28 10.34 -3.96 0.62
C ASN A 28 9.41 -3.05 -0.20
N THR A 29 8.11 -3.36 -0.21
CA THR A 29 7.11 -2.56 -0.95
C THR A 29 6.99 -1.16 -0.37
N ILE A 30 6.89 -1.06 0.96
CA ILE A 30 6.80 0.21 1.68
C ILE A 30 8.04 1.08 1.43
N ASN A 31 9.24 0.51 1.55
CA ASN A 31 10.47 1.27 1.34
C ASN A 31 10.68 1.69 -0.12
N GLN A 32 10.44 0.79 -1.08
CA GLN A 32 10.53 1.13 -2.50
C GLN A 32 9.55 2.26 -2.84
N TRP A 33 8.31 2.17 -2.37
CA TRP A 33 7.30 3.18 -2.65
C TRP A 33 7.63 4.54 -2.01
N ALA A 34 8.01 4.58 -0.73
CA ALA A 34 8.38 5.81 -0.05
C ALA A 34 9.58 6.52 -0.70
N LEU A 35 10.48 5.76 -1.33
CA LEU A 35 11.65 6.27 -2.05
C LEU A 35 11.39 6.55 -3.54
N GLY A 36 10.20 6.26 -4.07
CA GLY A 36 9.87 6.41 -5.49
C GLY A 36 10.56 5.39 -6.41
N ILE A 37 10.97 4.23 -5.89
CA ILE A 37 11.61 3.16 -6.66
C ILE A 37 10.52 2.25 -7.24
N THR A 38 10.23 2.37 -8.54
CA THR A 38 9.05 1.78 -9.19
C THR A 38 9.34 0.54 -10.04
N GLU A 39 10.27 -0.33 -9.60
CA GLU A 39 10.65 -1.56 -10.32
C GLU A 39 9.47 -2.53 -10.51
N LYS A 40 8.52 -2.54 -9.58
CA LYS A 40 7.35 -3.41 -9.59
C LYS A 40 6.14 -2.64 -10.07
N PHE A 41 5.33 -3.26 -10.93
CA PHE A 41 4.07 -2.66 -11.43
C PHE A 41 3.20 -2.08 -10.31
N VAL A 42 3.00 -2.83 -9.22
CA VAL A 42 2.18 -2.38 -8.08
C VAL A 42 2.74 -1.11 -7.42
N VAL A 43 4.07 -1.01 -7.28
CA VAL A 43 4.71 0.18 -6.69
C VAL A 43 4.66 1.37 -7.66
N GLY A 44 4.88 1.14 -8.95
CA GLY A 44 4.74 2.19 -9.97
C GLY A 44 3.33 2.74 -10.06
N PHE A 45 2.33 1.87 -10.07
CA PHE A 45 0.92 2.27 -10.02
C PHE A 45 0.62 3.08 -8.76
N ALA A 46 1.05 2.62 -7.58
CA ALA A 46 0.80 3.31 -6.32
C ALA A 46 1.50 4.68 -6.25
N ALA A 47 2.71 4.80 -6.81
CA ALA A 47 3.42 6.07 -6.91
C ALA A 47 2.71 7.04 -7.87
N GLU A 48 2.26 6.56 -9.04
CA GLU A 48 1.54 7.38 -10.01
C GLU A 48 0.15 7.82 -9.50
N ALA A 49 -0.53 6.95 -8.74
CA ALA A 49 -1.83 7.22 -8.14
C ALA A 49 -1.83 8.49 -7.27
N ILE A 50 -0.71 8.80 -6.60
CA ILE A 50 -0.54 10.04 -5.82
C ILE A 50 -0.69 11.28 -6.73
N GLY A 51 -0.02 11.27 -7.89
CA GLY A 51 -0.11 12.33 -8.88
C GLY A 51 -1.48 12.42 -9.54
N LYS A 52 -2.11 11.27 -9.77
CA LYS A 52 -3.48 11.14 -10.30
C LYS A 52 -4.58 11.49 -9.30
N LYS A 53 -4.23 11.83 -8.05
CA LYS A 53 -5.18 12.12 -6.97
C LYS A 53 -6.16 10.99 -6.68
N ILE A 54 -5.74 9.74 -6.95
CA ILE A 54 -6.51 8.56 -6.55
C ILE A 54 -6.29 8.36 -5.05
N PRO A 55 -7.35 8.29 -4.23
CA PRO A 55 -7.24 7.96 -2.82
C PRO A 55 -6.51 6.63 -2.60
N LEU A 56 -5.50 6.64 -1.74
CA LEU A 56 -4.64 5.47 -1.49
C LEU A 56 -4.72 5.03 -0.03
N VAL A 57 -4.92 3.73 0.16
CA VAL A 57 -4.82 3.06 1.45
C VAL A 57 -3.70 2.02 1.36
N THR A 58 -2.88 1.91 2.39
CA THR A 58 -1.92 0.82 2.52
C THR A 58 -1.97 0.22 3.91
N MET A 59 -1.87 -1.11 3.98
CA MET A 59 -1.76 -1.83 5.22
C MET A 59 -0.47 -2.64 5.17
N PRO A 60 0.57 -2.25 5.93
CA PRO A 60 1.82 -2.98 5.98
C PRO A 60 1.64 -4.38 6.56
N CYS A 61 2.38 -5.34 6.04
CA CYS A 61 2.50 -6.68 6.59
C CYS A 61 3.97 -7.01 6.76
N VAL A 62 4.48 -6.75 7.96
CA VAL A 62 5.90 -6.93 8.33
C VAL A 62 6.00 -7.71 9.63
N ASN A 63 7.13 -8.39 9.87
CA ASN A 63 7.41 -8.93 11.20
C ASN A 63 7.96 -7.82 12.12
N ALA A 64 7.97 -8.07 13.42
CA ALA A 64 8.44 -7.12 14.43
C ALA A 64 9.90 -6.69 14.22
N ALA A 65 10.77 -7.60 13.75
CA ALA A 65 12.17 -7.26 13.47
C ALA A 65 12.33 -6.23 12.33
N PHE A 66 11.51 -6.32 11.27
CA PHE A 66 11.47 -5.30 10.22
C PHE A 66 10.87 -3.99 10.73
N ALA A 67 9.93 -4.03 11.68
CA ALA A 67 9.33 -2.84 12.27
C ALA A 67 10.32 -2.01 13.11
N GLU A 68 11.31 -2.65 13.74
CA GLU A 68 12.40 -1.98 14.47
C GLU A 68 13.41 -1.25 13.55
N HIS A 69 13.43 -1.58 12.26
CA HIS A 69 14.35 -0.92 11.33
C HIS A 69 13.93 0.54 11.13
N THR A 70 14.82 1.50 11.43
CA THR A 70 14.51 2.95 11.41
C THR A 70 13.91 3.43 10.10
N GLN A 71 14.33 2.87 8.96
CA GLN A 71 13.75 3.20 7.66
C GLN A 71 12.27 2.86 7.55
N PHE A 72 11.75 1.84 8.24
CA PHE A 72 10.34 1.47 8.17
C PHE A 72 9.45 2.62 8.66
N ALA A 73 9.69 3.11 9.88
CA ALA A 73 8.94 4.24 10.44
C ALA A 73 9.03 5.48 9.53
N ARG A 74 10.24 5.81 9.05
CA ARG A 74 10.46 6.92 8.11
C ARG A 74 9.65 6.75 6.82
N SER A 75 9.64 5.54 6.25
CA SER A 75 8.87 5.25 5.04
C SER A 75 7.37 5.38 5.26
N LEU A 76 6.85 4.93 6.41
CA LEU A 76 5.43 5.12 6.75
C LEU A 76 5.08 6.60 6.86
N ASP A 77 5.91 7.40 7.51
CA ASP A 77 5.69 8.85 7.66
C ASP A 77 5.79 9.58 6.33
N THR A 78 6.73 9.21 5.46
CA THR A 78 6.82 9.72 4.09
C THR A 78 5.54 9.41 3.30
N LEU A 79 5.03 8.18 3.36
CA LEU A 79 3.79 7.81 2.68
C LEU A 79 2.59 8.58 3.22
N ARG A 80 2.50 8.79 4.54
CA ARG A 80 1.47 9.64 5.15
C ARG A 80 1.57 11.09 4.66
N ALA A 81 2.78 11.64 4.58
CA ALA A 81 3.01 12.98 4.05
C ALA A 81 2.64 13.11 2.56
N MET A 82 2.70 12.02 1.81
CA MET A 82 2.21 11.93 0.42
C MET A 82 0.68 11.77 0.31
N GLY A 83 -0.05 11.74 1.43
CA GLY A 83 -1.50 11.59 1.47
C GLY A 83 -2.00 10.15 1.44
N VAL A 84 -1.12 9.16 1.61
CA VAL A 84 -1.51 7.75 1.72
C VAL A 84 -2.05 7.48 3.11
N ARG A 85 -3.23 6.85 3.21
CA ARG A 85 -3.78 6.36 4.48
C ARG A 85 -3.05 5.07 4.87
N VAL A 86 -2.17 5.17 5.85
CA VAL A 86 -1.36 4.05 6.36
C VAL A 86 -2.02 3.40 7.58
N LEU A 87 -2.47 2.15 7.44
CA LEU A 87 -3.07 1.34 8.49
C LEU A 87 -2.01 0.49 9.20
N HIS A 88 -1.39 1.02 10.24
CA HIS A 88 -0.34 0.33 11.00
C HIS A 88 -0.45 0.62 12.50
N GLY A 89 -0.26 -0.41 13.33
CA GLY A 89 -0.44 -0.31 14.78
C GLY A 89 -1.89 -0.60 15.20
N PRO A 90 -2.42 0.06 16.24
CA PRO A 90 -3.77 -0.21 16.78
C PRO A 90 -4.90 -0.11 15.75
N ASP A 91 -4.76 0.78 14.78
CA ASP A 91 -5.77 1.03 13.74
C ASP A 91 -5.53 0.22 12.45
N GLY A 92 -4.66 -0.80 12.50
CA GLY A 92 -4.29 -1.58 11.32
C GLY A 92 -3.58 -2.88 11.67
N PHE A 93 -2.55 -3.22 10.88
CA PHE A 93 -1.80 -4.44 11.13
C PHE A 93 -0.77 -4.26 12.26
N VAL A 94 -0.80 -5.19 13.21
CA VAL A 94 0.18 -5.32 14.30
C VAL A 94 1.20 -6.41 13.94
N PRO A 95 2.51 -6.09 13.87
CA PRO A 95 3.54 -7.06 13.50
C PRO A 95 3.64 -8.28 14.43
N ASN A 96 3.63 -9.47 13.85
CA ASN A 96 3.97 -10.72 14.55
C ASN A 96 5.48 -10.83 14.73
N LYS A 97 5.94 -11.65 15.69
CA LYS A 97 7.36 -12.01 15.77
C LYS A 97 7.84 -12.71 14.47
N PRO A 98 9.14 -12.63 14.14
CA PRO A 98 9.69 -13.36 13.00
C PRO A 98 9.32 -14.85 13.05
N GLY A 99 8.83 -15.39 11.93
CA GLY A 99 8.40 -16.80 11.82
C GLY A 99 7.00 -17.11 12.37
N GLU A 100 6.35 -16.19 13.08
CA GLU A 100 5.02 -16.40 13.69
C GLU A 100 3.87 -15.86 12.84
N GLY A 101 4.07 -15.70 11.52
CA GLY A 101 3.08 -15.18 10.60
C GLY A 101 1.74 -15.93 10.67
N ARG A 102 0.65 -15.20 10.82
CA ARG A 102 -0.73 -15.73 10.80
C ARG A 102 -1.48 -15.14 9.59
N PRO A 103 -1.25 -15.65 8.37
CA PRO A 103 -1.85 -15.06 7.16
C PRO A 103 -3.38 -15.08 7.20
N ASP A 104 -3.98 -16.11 7.81
CA ASP A 104 -5.44 -16.25 7.96
C ASP A 104 -6.06 -15.19 8.88
N LEU A 105 -5.24 -14.56 9.74
CA LEU A 105 -5.68 -13.51 10.67
C LEU A 105 -5.36 -12.10 10.15
N TYR A 106 -4.90 -11.98 8.91
CA TYR A 106 -4.61 -10.67 8.33
C TYR A 106 -5.92 -9.85 8.25
N PRO A 107 -5.98 -8.63 8.81
CA PRO A 107 -7.24 -7.92 9.04
C PRO A 107 -7.74 -7.20 7.78
N TRP A 108 -8.05 -7.97 6.73
CA TRP A 108 -8.50 -7.46 5.42
C TRP A 108 -9.68 -6.48 5.52
N HIS A 109 -10.60 -6.71 6.45
CA HIS A 109 -11.75 -5.83 6.67
C HIS A 109 -11.35 -4.38 6.94
N LEU A 110 -10.28 -4.11 7.71
CA LEU A 110 -9.82 -2.75 7.99
C LEU A 110 -9.38 -2.02 6.72
N ALA A 111 -8.68 -2.71 5.82
CA ALA A 111 -8.22 -2.13 4.56
C ALA A 111 -9.40 -1.86 3.60
N LEU A 112 -10.37 -2.77 3.54
CA LEU A 112 -11.57 -2.61 2.72
C LEU A 112 -12.49 -1.51 3.25
N GLU A 113 -12.74 -1.46 4.56
CA GLU A 113 -13.52 -0.39 5.20
C GLU A 113 -12.89 0.99 5.00
N ALA A 114 -11.56 1.08 5.11
CA ALA A 114 -10.83 2.32 4.85
C ALA A 114 -10.93 2.76 3.38
N ALA A 115 -10.93 1.81 2.44
CA ALA A 115 -11.08 2.07 1.01
C ALA A 115 -12.50 2.53 0.67
N ASP A 116 -13.50 1.84 1.20
CA ASP A 116 -14.92 2.18 1.10
C ASP A 116 -15.18 3.60 1.63
N HIS A 117 -14.60 3.93 2.79
CA HIS A 117 -14.68 5.29 3.34
C HIS A 117 -14.00 6.31 2.42
N ALA A 118 -12.87 5.99 1.82
CA ALA A 118 -12.18 6.90 0.90
C ALA A 118 -13.00 7.12 -0.39
N ALA A 119 -13.54 6.06 -0.98
CA ALA A 119 -14.35 6.12 -2.21
C ALA A 119 -15.63 6.96 -2.03
N ARG A 120 -16.28 6.89 -0.86
CA ARG A 120 -17.47 7.70 -0.56
C ARG A 120 -17.18 9.19 -0.36
N ASN A 121 -15.92 9.55 -0.11
CA ASN A 121 -15.49 10.93 0.17
C ASN A 121 -14.72 11.54 -1.01
N THR A 122 -14.62 10.85 -2.14
CA THR A 122 -14.11 11.42 -3.39
C THR A 122 -15.14 12.43 -3.91
N PRO A 123 -14.76 13.70 -4.14
CA PRO A 123 -15.68 14.75 -4.60
C PRO A 123 -16.22 14.52 -6.01
#